data_AF-A0A9D2HSI6-F1
#
_entry.id   AF-A0A9D2HSI6-F1
#
_cell.length_a   1.000
_cell.length_b   1.000
_cell.length_c   1.000
_cell.angle_alpha   90.00
_cell.angle_beta   90.00
_cell.angle_gamma   90.00
#
_symmetry.space_group_name_H-M   'P 1'
#
loop_
_entity.id
_entity.type
_entity.pdbx_description
1 polymer ?
#
loop_
_entity_poly.entity_id
_entity_poly.type
_entity_poly.pdbx_seq_one_letter_code
_entity_poly.pdbx_strand_id
1 'polypeptide(L)'
;MKKLLMAALLGGAGLLCLGSCEPKSRVDELKDFVEKVQKEGSSYTEKQWKEANEEFGKLLEKLNEYEDMTPEEIQEVARLQGEYAAKAFKEQAGKAMEKAGAALDGFMQGITGDEEE
;
A
#
# COMPACT_ATOMS: atom_id res chain seq x y z
N MET A 1 42.37 7.50 -3.78
CA MET A 1 41.52 7.45 -5.01
C MET A 1 40.39 6.45 -4.74
N LYS A 2 39.32 6.87 -4.03
CA LYS A 2 38.12 7.54 -4.57
C LYS A 2 37.24 6.56 -5.37
N LYS A 3 36.57 5.67 -4.65
CA LYS A 3 35.49 4.79 -5.15
C LYS A 3 34.43 4.57 -4.06
N LEU A 4 33.92 5.66 -3.48
CA LEU A 4 32.76 5.66 -2.56
C LEU A 4 31.90 6.89 -2.82
N LEU A 5 31.65 7.18 -4.09
CA LEU A 5 30.73 8.22 -4.53
C LEU A 5 30.09 7.72 -5.81
N MET A 6 28.98 6.99 -5.71
CA MET A 6 27.92 6.92 -6.73
C MET A 6 26.79 6.02 -6.20
N ALA A 7 25.93 6.58 -5.36
CA ALA A 7 24.54 6.15 -5.19
C ALA A 7 23.77 7.22 -4.39
N ALA A 8 23.88 8.48 -4.80
CA ALA A 8 23.10 9.58 -4.25
C ALA A 8 22.69 10.50 -5.41
N LEU A 9 21.91 9.95 -6.34
CA LEU A 9 21.14 10.75 -7.30
C LEU A 9 19.92 9.96 -7.79
N LEU A 10 18.88 9.91 -6.96
CA LEU A 10 17.53 10.12 -7.46
C LEU A 10 17.00 11.34 -6.73
N GLY A 11 17.44 12.50 -7.22
CA GLY A 11 16.70 13.72 -7.03
C GLY A 11 15.43 13.69 -7.89
N GLY A 12 14.41 14.41 -7.44
CA GLY A 12 13.27 14.77 -8.27
C GLY A 12 11.94 14.40 -7.66
N ALA A 13 11.52 15.15 -6.64
CA ALA A 13 10.43 16.10 -6.78
C ALA A 13 9.93 16.42 -5.37
N GLY A 14 10.22 17.64 -4.91
CA GLY A 14 9.42 18.23 -3.85
C GLY A 14 7.96 18.12 -4.29
N LEU A 15 7.15 17.55 -3.42
CA LEU A 15 5.70 17.48 -3.49
C LEU A 15 5.19 18.88 -3.86
N LEU A 16 4.95 19.11 -5.15
CA LEU A 16 4.21 20.29 -5.60
C LEU A 16 2.78 20.05 -5.16
N CYS A 17 2.46 20.51 -3.96
CA CYS A 17 1.09 20.67 -3.51
C CYS A 17 0.45 21.77 -4.37
N LEU A 18 0.07 21.42 -5.60
CA LEU A 18 -0.96 22.12 -6.33
C LEU A 18 -2.28 21.73 -5.66
N GLY A 19 -2.62 22.44 -4.58
CA GLY A 19 -3.98 22.53 -4.11
C GLY A 19 -4.78 23.37 -5.10
N SER A 20 -4.96 22.84 -6.31
CA SER A 20 -5.90 23.39 -7.27
C SER A 20 -7.28 22.91 -6.81
N CYS A 21 -8.19 23.85 -6.55
CA CYS A 21 -9.60 23.53 -6.38
C CYS A 21 -10.15 23.18 -7.77
N GLU A 22 -9.75 22.02 -8.28
CA GLU A 22 -10.28 21.44 -9.50
C GLU A 22 -11.69 20.89 -9.22
N PRO A 23 -12.61 20.95 -10.21
CA PRO A 23 -13.84 20.18 -10.11
C PRO A 23 -13.47 18.72 -9.86
N LYS A 24 -14.13 18.06 -8.90
CA LYS A 24 -13.82 16.68 -8.56
C LYS A 24 -13.87 15.81 -9.82
N SER A 25 -12.73 15.23 -10.19
CA SER A 25 -12.61 14.24 -11.25
C SER A 25 -13.37 12.98 -10.84
N ARG A 26 -13.86 12.23 -11.82
CA ARG A 26 -14.51 10.93 -11.57
C ARG A 26 -13.58 9.93 -10.87
N VAL A 27 -12.26 10.12 -10.96
CA VAL A 27 -11.21 9.30 -10.31
C VAL A 27 -10.92 9.74 -8.86
N ASP A 28 -11.35 10.93 -8.44
CA ASP A 28 -10.97 11.48 -7.13
C ASP A 28 -11.46 10.65 -5.95
N GLU A 29 -12.64 10.02 -6.06
CA GLU A 29 -13.15 9.13 -5.00
C GLU A 29 -12.22 7.92 -4.77
N LEU A 30 -11.68 7.33 -5.85
CA LEU A 30 -10.69 6.26 -5.76
C LEU A 30 -9.38 6.79 -5.17
N LYS A 31 -8.95 7.97 -5.58
CA LYS A 31 -7.72 8.61 -5.10
C LYS A 31 -7.77 8.89 -3.60
N ASP A 32 -8.83 9.56 -3.13
CA ASP A 32 -9.05 9.88 -1.72
C ASP A 32 -9.07 8.61 -0.86
N PHE A 33 -9.74 7.57 -1.34
CA PHE A 33 -9.78 6.27 -0.67
C PHE A 33 -8.38 5.63 -0.56
N VAL A 34 -7.63 5.56 -1.66
CA VAL A 34 -6.27 4.98 -1.66
C VAL A 34 -5.34 5.80 -0.76
N GLU A 35 -5.40 7.13 -0.82
CA GLU A 35 -4.62 7.99 0.07
C GLU A 35 -4.93 7.75 1.55
N LYS A 36 -6.21 7.56 1.90
CA LYS A 36 -6.61 7.21 3.27
C LYS A 36 -6.01 5.87 3.68
N VAL A 37 -6.09 4.85 2.82
CA VAL A 37 -5.51 3.52 3.10
C VAL A 37 -3.98 3.58 3.20
N GLN A 38 -3.30 4.41 2.43
CA GLN A 38 -1.85 4.61 2.57
C GLN A 38 -1.50 5.16 3.96
N LYS A 39 -2.28 6.15 4.44
CA LYS A 39 -2.06 6.82 5.73
C LYS A 39 -2.44 5.93 6.92
N GLU A 40 -3.58 5.25 6.84
CA GLU A 40 -4.20 4.57 7.99
C GLU A 40 -4.09 3.04 7.94
N GLY A 41 -3.81 2.45 6.77
CA GLY A 41 -3.89 1.00 6.53
C GLY A 41 -2.97 0.14 7.39
N SER A 42 -1.87 0.69 7.91
CA SER A 42 -1.00 -0.03 8.86
C SER A 42 -1.70 -0.31 10.20
N SER A 43 -2.68 0.52 10.57
CA SER A 43 -3.46 0.37 11.80
C SER A 43 -4.74 -0.44 11.60
N TYR A 44 -5.03 -0.88 10.38
CA TYR A 44 -6.23 -1.64 10.09
C TYR A 44 -6.16 -3.06 10.67
N THR A 45 -7.26 -3.46 11.30
CA THR A 45 -7.58 -4.85 11.62
C THR A 45 -7.90 -5.65 10.36
N GLU A 46 -7.93 -6.98 10.46
CA GLU A 46 -8.32 -7.86 9.33
C GLU A 46 -9.74 -7.54 8.83
N LYS A 47 -10.67 -7.21 9.75
CA LYS A 47 -12.03 -6.80 9.39
C LYS A 47 -12.04 -5.50 8.60
N GLN A 48 -11.28 -4.50 9.03
CA GLN A 48 -11.16 -3.22 8.32
C GLN A 48 -10.49 -3.39 6.95
N TRP A 49 -9.53 -4.31 6.81
CA TRP A 49 -8.97 -4.67 5.51
C TRP A 49 -9.98 -5.33 4.58
N LYS A 50 -10.87 -6.16 5.11
CA LYS A 50 -11.98 -6.73 4.33
C LYS A 50 -12.94 -5.65 3.85
N GLU A 51 -13.36 -4.75 4.74
CA GLU A 51 -14.23 -3.62 4.40
C GLU A 51 -13.56 -2.70 3.36
N ALA A 52 -12.26 -2.41 3.52
CA ALA A 52 -11.49 -1.62 2.57
C ALA A 52 -11.43 -2.30 1.18
N ASN A 53 -11.22 -3.61 1.12
CA ASN A 53 -11.23 -4.35 -0.16
C ASN A 53 -12.60 -4.29 -0.86
N GLU A 54 -13.69 -4.39 -0.09
CA GLU A 54 -15.05 -4.28 -0.63
C GLU A 54 -15.35 -2.86 -1.15
N GLU A 55 -14.94 -1.82 -0.42
CA GLU A 55 -15.08 -0.43 -0.84
C GLU A 55 -14.23 -0.13 -2.08
N PHE A 56 -12.98 -0.58 -2.10
CA PHE A 56 -12.09 -0.47 -3.25
C PHE A 56 -12.70 -1.11 -4.51
N GLY A 57 -13.27 -2.31 -4.39
CA GLY A 57 -13.97 -2.99 -5.47
C GLY A 57 -15.14 -2.16 -6.03
N LYS A 58 -16.00 -1.63 -5.15
CA LYS A 58 -17.14 -0.79 -5.55
C LYS A 58 -16.71 0.48 -6.28
N LEU A 59 -15.62 1.12 -5.84
CA LEU A 59 -15.08 2.30 -6.51
C LEU A 59 -14.56 1.96 -7.91
N LEU A 60 -13.93 0.81 -8.10
CA LEU A 60 -13.51 0.34 -9.42
C LEU A 60 -14.70 -0.05 -10.29
N GLU A 61 -15.74 -0.68 -9.75
CA GLU A 61 -16.98 -0.99 -10.49
C GLU A 61 -17.62 0.29 -11.00
N LYS A 62 -17.77 1.31 -10.16
CA LYS A 62 -18.28 2.63 -10.54
C LYS A 62 -17.44 3.29 -11.65
N LEU A 63 -16.12 3.10 -11.64
CA LEU A 63 -15.25 3.62 -12.69
C LEU A 63 -15.38 2.84 -14.01
N ASN A 64 -15.60 1.53 -13.94
CA ASN A 64 -15.82 0.69 -15.13
C ASN A 64 -17.18 0.96 -15.81
N GLU A 65 -18.12 1.62 -15.14
CA GLU A 65 -19.37 2.08 -15.77
C GLU A 65 -19.14 3.21 -16.79
N TYR A 66 -17.99 3.88 -16.75
CA TYR A 66 -17.63 4.89 -17.74
C TYR A 66 -16.93 4.25 -18.95
N GLU A 67 -17.57 4.33 -20.12
CA GLU A 67 -16.98 3.84 -21.37
C GLU A 67 -15.99 4.83 -22.02
N ASP A 68 -15.99 6.09 -21.59
CA ASP A 68 -15.30 7.21 -22.24
C ASP A 68 -14.11 7.76 -21.44
N MET A 69 -13.49 6.94 -20.59
CA MET A 69 -12.34 7.36 -19.79
C MET A 69 -11.15 7.78 -20.66
N THR A 70 -10.51 8.90 -20.31
CA THR A 70 -9.33 9.36 -21.03
C THR A 70 -8.10 8.49 -20.71
N PRO A 71 -7.08 8.46 -21.57
CA PRO A 71 -5.84 7.74 -21.28
C PRO A 71 -5.20 8.15 -19.95
N GLU A 72 -5.27 9.44 -19.59
CA GLU A 72 -4.77 9.97 -18.32
C GLU A 72 -5.56 9.42 -17.12
N GLU A 73 -6.90 9.36 -17.23
CA GLU A 73 -7.75 8.78 -16.18
C GLU A 73 -7.48 7.28 -16.02
N ILE A 74 -7.32 6.54 -17.12
CA ILE A 74 -6.97 5.10 -17.10
C ILE A 74 -5.62 4.88 -16.45
N GLN A 75 -4.62 5.68 -16.81
CA GLN A 75 -3.29 5.60 -16.21
C GLN A 75 -3.33 5.88 -14.71
N GLU A 76 -4.12 6.86 -14.28
CA GLU A 76 -4.27 7.21 -12.87
C GLU A 76 -4.98 6.10 -12.08
N VAL A 77 -6.05 5.50 -12.61
CA VAL A 77 -6.70 4.34 -12.00
C VAL A 77 -5.74 3.17 -11.86
N ALA A 78 -4.94 2.87 -12.88
CA ALA A 78 -3.95 1.79 -12.82
C ALA A 78 -2.86 2.07 -11.76
N ARG A 79 -2.40 3.32 -11.64
CA ARG A 79 -1.47 3.73 -10.59
C ARG A 79 -2.07 3.51 -9.20
N LEU A 80 -3.31 3.95 -8.98
CA LEU A 80 -4.03 3.80 -7.71
C LEU A 80 -4.28 2.34 -7.35
N GLN A 81 -4.59 1.48 -8.32
CA GLN A 81 -4.67 0.03 -8.13
C GLN A 81 -3.35 -0.57 -7.68
N GLY A 82 -2.24 -0.18 -8.31
CA GLY A 82 -0.90 -0.63 -7.91
C GLY A 82 -0.54 -0.20 -6.48
N GLU A 83 -0.82 1.05 -6.12
CA GLU A 83 -0.55 1.58 -4.78
C GLU A 83 -1.35 0.87 -3.69
N TYR A 84 -2.65 0.69 -3.93
CA TYR A 84 -3.51 -0.05 -3.01
C TYR A 84 -3.02 -1.50 -2.83
N ALA A 85 -2.75 -2.21 -3.93
CA ALA A 85 -2.27 -3.59 -3.89
C ALA A 85 -0.94 -3.72 -3.16
N ALA A 86 0.01 -2.81 -3.41
CA ALA A 86 1.31 -2.81 -2.73
C ALA A 86 1.15 -2.59 -1.21
N LYS A 87 0.29 -1.67 -0.80
CA LYS A 87 0.00 -1.41 0.62
C LYS A 87 -0.69 -2.61 1.28
N ALA A 88 -1.75 -3.13 0.67
CA ALA A 88 -2.46 -4.31 1.19
C ALA A 88 -1.53 -5.52 1.32
N PHE A 89 -0.70 -5.79 0.31
CA PHE A 89 0.30 -6.85 0.36
C PHE A 89 1.29 -6.65 1.51
N LYS A 90 1.88 -5.46 1.63
CA LYS A 90 2.84 -5.16 2.70
C LYS A 90 2.26 -5.42 4.09
N GLU A 91 1.03 -4.96 4.33
CA GLU A 91 0.41 -5.04 5.66
C GLU A 91 -0.14 -6.43 5.98
N GLN A 92 -0.58 -7.20 4.97
CA GLN A 92 -1.12 -8.55 5.17
C GLN A 92 -0.03 -9.63 5.14
N ALA A 93 0.90 -9.55 4.17
CA ALA A 93 2.02 -10.49 4.08
C ALA A 93 3.04 -10.25 5.20
N GLY A 94 3.28 -8.99 5.59
CA GLY A 94 4.14 -8.66 6.74
C GLY A 94 3.65 -9.32 8.03
N LYS A 95 2.34 -9.27 8.32
CA LYS A 95 1.74 -9.94 9.49
C LYS A 95 1.88 -11.45 9.45
N ALA A 96 1.77 -12.08 8.28
CA ALA A 96 1.97 -13.53 8.14
C ALA A 96 3.43 -13.94 8.39
N MET A 97 4.37 -13.16 7.85
CA MET A 97 5.80 -13.40 8.05
C MET A 97 6.24 -13.15 9.50
N GLU A 98 5.72 -12.11 10.15
CA GLU A 98 6.00 -11.80 11.56
C GLU A 98 5.47 -12.91 12.49
N LYS A 99 4.23 -13.38 12.28
CA LYS A 99 3.66 -14.51 13.04
C LYS A 99 4.47 -15.79 12.86
N ALA A 100 4.90 -16.08 11.63
CA ALA A 100 5.74 -17.25 11.35
C ALA A 100 7.11 -17.13 12.01
N GLY A 101 7.75 -15.95 11.94
CA GLY A 101 9.01 -15.67 12.62
C GLY A 101 8.91 -15.83 14.14
N ALA A 102 7.88 -15.26 14.76
CA ALA A 102 7.65 -15.37 16.20
C ALA A 102 7.41 -16.82 16.66
N ALA A 103 6.67 -17.61 15.87
CA ALA A 103 6.44 -19.02 16.17
C ALA A 103 7.73 -19.86 16.07
N LEU A 104 8.58 -19.57 15.07
CA LEU A 104 9.87 -20.23 14.90
C LEU A 104 10.85 -19.86 16.02
N ASP A 105 10.89 -18.60 16.44
CA ASP A 105 11.75 -18.12 17.54
C ASP A 105 11.37 -18.78 18.87
N GLY A 106 10.06 -18.84 19.18
CA GLY A 106 9.56 -19.54 20.37
C GLY A 106 9.84 -21.05 20.34
N PHE A 107 9.78 -21.68 19.16
CA PHE A 107 10.16 -23.09 19.01
C PHE A 107 11.66 -23.33 19.24
N MET A 108 12.53 -22.46 18.71
CA MET A 108 13.97 -22.57 18.93
C MET A 108 14.33 -22.39 20.40
N GLN A 109 13.80 -21.36 21.07
CA GLN A 109 14.04 -21.14 22.50
C GLN A 109 13.63 -22.34 23.36
N GLY A 110 12.51 -22.99 23.03
CA GLY A 110 12.05 -24.19 23.74
C GLY A 110 12.91 -25.44 23.52
N ILE A 111 13.68 -25.52 22.43
CA ILE A 111 14.59 -26.64 22.16
C ILE A 111 15.99 -26.36 22.73
N THR A 112 16.46 -25.12 22.67
CA THR A 112 17.78 -24.75 23.19
C THR A 112 17.78 -24.48 24.70
N GLY A 113 16.62 -24.41 25.34
CA GLY A 113 16.46 -24.15 26.77
C GLY A 113 16.65 -25.37 27.69
N ASP A 114 16.87 -26.57 27.15
CA ASP A 114 16.98 -27.83 27.91
C ASP A 114 18.42 -28.40 27.99
N GLU A 115 19.45 -27.68 27.53
CA GLU A 115 20.86 -28.16 27.54
C GLU A 115 21.76 -27.61 28.67
N GLU A 116 21.19 -26.97 29.71
CA GLU A 116 21.93 -26.58 30.92
C GLU A 116 21.34 -27.24 32.19
N GLU A 117 21.61 -28.54 32.41
CA GLU A 117 21.82 -29.11 33.76
C GLU A 117 22.81 -30.29 33.72
#